data_AF-A0A522RP55-F1
#
_entry.id   AF-A0A522RP55-F1
#
_cell.length_a   1.000
_cell.length_b   1.000
_cell.length_c   1.000
_cell.angle_alpha   90.00
_cell.angle_beta   90.00
_cell.angle_gamma   90.00
#
_symmetry.space_group_name_H-M   'P 1'
#
loop_
_entity.id
_entity.type
_entity.pdbx_description
1 polymer ?
#
loop_
_entity_poly.entity_id
_entity_poly.type
_entity_poly.pdbx_seq_one_letter_code
_entity_poly.pdbx_strand_id
1 'polypeptide(L)'
;MAATRRSSVVYQVLARPRLVAGADFKFVAINVCLAAIVCIIIHFWWYLIGMYVIHKVLQAIARNDPLSRVIFITYSKQRDRYDPWPRENAVRGLRPANFGRGAAQ
;
A
#
# COMPACT_ATOMS: atom_id res chain seq x y z
N MET A 1 17.23 -25.58 23.89
CA MET A 1 16.36 -24.45 24.29
C MET A 1 15.19 -24.38 23.31
N ALA A 2 13.96 -24.59 23.78
CA ALA A 2 12.77 -24.58 22.93
C ALA A 2 12.48 -23.15 22.43
N ALA A 3 12.48 -22.94 21.11
CA ALA A 3 12.21 -21.64 20.51
C ALA A 3 10.73 -21.25 20.73
N THR A 4 10.51 -20.25 21.59
CA THR A 4 9.18 -19.71 21.88
C THR A 4 8.53 -19.20 20.59
N ARG A 5 7.38 -19.78 20.22
CA ARG A 5 6.66 -19.49 18.98
C ARG A 5 6.04 -18.09 19.05
N ARG A 6 6.74 -17.06 18.54
CA ARG A 6 6.14 -15.72 18.35
C ARG A 6 5.30 -15.70 17.07
N SER A 7 3.98 -15.71 17.20
CA SER A 7 3.08 -15.38 16.09
C SER A 7 2.70 -13.90 16.19
N SER A 8 3.04 -13.10 15.18
CA SER A 8 2.51 -11.74 15.03
C SER A 8 1.35 -11.74 14.06
N VAL A 9 0.24 -11.11 14.44
CA VAL A 9 -0.89 -10.87 13.53
C VAL A 9 -0.47 -9.81 12.53
N VAL A 10 -0.51 -10.14 11.24
CA VAL A 10 -0.21 -9.19 10.16
C VAL A 10 -1.52 -8.61 9.66
N TYR A 11 -1.79 -7.34 9.97
CA TYR A 11 -2.97 -6.66 9.45
C TYR A 11 -2.66 -6.09 8.06
N GLN A 12 -3.39 -6.56 7.04
CA GLN A 12 -3.19 -6.09 5.66
C GLN A 12 -3.38 -4.57 5.52
N VAL A 13 -4.15 -3.94 6.40
CA VAL A 13 -4.38 -2.49 6.43
C VAL A 13 -3.08 -1.69 6.62
N LEU A 14 -2.07 -2.26 7.29
CA LEU A 14 -0.75 -1.63 7.49
C LEU A 14 0.16 -1.75 6.27
N ALA A 15 -0.09 -2.75 5.41
CA ALA A 15 0.76 -3.07 4.26
C ALA A 15 0.23 -2.50 2.94
N ARG A 16 -1.07 -2.16 2.88
CA ARG A 16 -1.66 -1.58 1.67
C ARG A 16 -1.35 -0.08 1.58
N PRO A 17 -1.11 0.44 0.36
CA PRO A 17 -0.99 1.88 0.16
C PRO A 17 -2.27 2.59 0.61
N ARG A 18 -2.11 3.77 1.22
CA ARG A 18 -3.23 4.56 1.76
C ARG A 18 -3.92 5.29 0.61
N LEU A 19 -5.03 4.72 0.14
CA LEU A 19 -5.89 5.34 -0.87
C LEU A 19 -6.97 6.20 -0.20
N VAL A 20 -7.26 7.37 -0.77
CA VAL A 20 -8.39 8.23 -0.40
C VAL A 20 -9.28 8.40 -1.62
N ALA A 21 -10.55 8.01 -1.48
CA ALA A 21 -11.52 7.98 -2.57
C ALA A 21 -11.04 7.21 -3.83
N GLY A 22 -10.14 6.24 -3.65
CA GLY A 22 -9.59 5.43 -4.75
C GLY A 22 -8.44 6.07 -5.53
N ALA A 23 -7.87 7.17 -5.04
CA ALA A 23 -6.62 7.76 -5.50
C ALA A 23 -5.57 7.77 -4.39
N ASP A 24 -4.29 7.88 -4.73
CA ASP A 24 -3.21 7.89 -3.76
C ASP A 24 -3.28 9.14 -2.85
N PHE A 25 -3.17 8.95 -1.53
CA PHE A 25 -3.38 10.02 -0.55
C PHE A 25 -2.51 11.25 -0.80
N LYS A 26 -1.25 11.04 -1.20
CA LYS A 26 -0.29 12.14 -1.44
C LYS A 26 -0.77 13.07 -2.55
N PHE A 27 -1.24 12.50 -3.66
CA PHE A 27 -1.70 13.28 -4.79
C PHE A 27 -3.06 13.95 -4.52
N VAL A 28 -3.95 13.29 -3.77
CA VAL A 28 -5.21 13.89 -3.32
C VAL A 28 -4.94 15.09 -2.41
N ALA A 29 -4.03 14.97 -1.45
CA ALA A 29 -3.66 16.06 -0.55
C ALA A 29 -3.14 17.28 -1.31
N ILE A 30 -2.27 17.07 -2.30
CA ILE A 30 -1.76 18.15 -3.17
C ILE A 30 -2.91 18.79 -3.95
N ASN A 31 -3.79 18.00 -4.56
CA ASN A 31 -4.91 18.53 -5.35
C ASN A 31 -5.87 19.36 -4.49
N VAL A 32 -6.18 18.91 -3.26
CA VAL A 32 -7.03 19.64 -2.32
C VAL A 32 -6.34 20.93 -1.86
N CYS A 33 -5.05 20.88 -1.55
CA CYS A 33 -4.29 22.06 -1.13
C CYS A 33 -4.25 23.12 -2.24
N LEU A 34 -3.99 22.70 -3.48
CA LEU A 34 -4.03 23.59 -4.64
C LEU A 34 -5.42 24.19 -4.86
N ALA A 35 -6.48 23.37 -4.74
CA ALA A 35 -7.86 23.86 -4.84
C ALA A 35 -8.18 24.90 -3.76
N ALA A 36 -7.74 24.67 -2.52
CA ALA A 36 -7.90 25.62 -1.43
C ALA A 36 -7.20 26.96 -1.73
N ILE A 37 -5.96 26.91 -2.23
CA ILE A 37 -5.21 28.11 -2.63
C ILE A 37 -5.95 28.88 -3.73
N VAL A 38 -6.38 28.21 -4.79
CA VAL A 38 -7.04 28.86 -5.93
C VAL A 38 -8.43 29.41 -5.54
N CYS A 39 -9.19 28.69 -4.73
CA CYS A 39 -10.53 29.14 -4.35
C CYS A 39 -10.50 30.23 -3.28
N ILE A 40 -9.60 30.15 -2.30
CA ILE A 40 -9.56 31.09 -1.17
C ILE A 40 -8.76 32.35 -1.51
N ILE A 41 -7.59 32.21 -2.16
CA ILE A 41 -6.70 33.34 -2.44
C ILE A 41 -7.08 34.04 -3.75
N ILE A 42 -7.30 33.27 -4.81
CA ILE A 42 -7.58 33.80 -6.16
C ILE A 42 -9.09 34.02 -6.36
N HIS A 43 -9.94 33.57 -5.42
CA HIS A 43 -11.41 33.64 -5.50
C HIS A 43 -12.02 33.00 -6.75
N PHE A 44 -11.29 32.07 -7.38
CA PHE A 44 -11.75 31.40 -8.60
C PHE A 44 -12.45 30.09 -8.28
N TRP A 45 -13.71 30.18 -7.88
CA TRP A 45 -14.53 29.03 -7.46
C TRP A 45 -14.81 28.02 -8.56
N TRP A 46 -14.75 28.42 -9.84
CA TRP A 46 -14.90 27.50 -10.97
C TRP A 46 -13.80 26.42 -11.02
N TYR A 47 -12.67 26.67 -10.33
CA TYR A 47 -11.59 25.70 -10.18
C TYR A 47 -12.04 24.40 -9.50
N LEU A 48 -13.12 24.40 -8.71
CA LEU A 48 -13.65 23.19 -8.09
C LEU A 48 -14.04 22.11 -9.12
N ILE A 49 -14.51 22.53 -10.31
CA ILE A 49 -14.79 21.61 -11.42
C ILE A 49 -13.48 21.00 -11.92
N GLY A 50 -12.43 21.81 -12.09
CA GLY A 50 -11.09 21.34 -12.46
C GLY A 50 -10.51 20.37 -11.44
N MET A 51 -10.63 20.68 -10.14
CA MET A 51 -10.22 19.80 -9.04
C MET A 51 -10.91 18.44 -9.13
N TYR A 52 -12.22 18.41 -9.39
CA TYR A 52 -12.99 17.17 -9.54
C TYR A 52 -12.49 16.34 -10.72
N VAL A 53 -12.28 16.96 -11.89
CA VAL A 53 -11.76 16.29 -13.09
C VAL A 53 -10.38 15.70 -12.82
N ILE A 54 -9.47 16.50 -12.23
CA ILE A 54 -8.13 16.06 -11.84
C ILE A 54 -8.23 14.86 -10.89
N HIS A 55 -9.10 14.92 -9.88
CA HIS A 55 -9.27 13.82 -8.94
C HIS A 55 -9.76 12.53 -9.62
N LYS A 56 -10.64 12.61 -10.62
CA LYS A 56 -11.08 11.46 -11.41
C LYS A 56 -9.95 10.86 -12.25
N VAL A 57 -9.09 11.70 -12.83
CA VAL A 57 -7.91 11.22 -13.56
C VAL A 57 -6.94 10.51 -12.61
N LEU A 58 -6.65 11.09 -11.44
CA LEU A 58 -5.84 10.44 -10.40
C LEU A 58 -6.44 9.09 -9.98
N GLN A 59 -7.77 9.02 -9.82
CA GLN A 59 -8.47 7.79 -9.48
C GLN A 59 -8.32 6.73 -10.59
N ALA A 60 -8.39 7.12 -11.86
CA ALA A 60 -8.20 6.22 -12.99
C ALA A 60 -6.76 5.69 -13.06
N ILE A 61 -5.77 6.56 -12.86
CA ILE A 61 -4.34 6.19 -12.82
C ILE A 61 -4.08 5.22 -11.68
N ALA A 62 -4.56 5.53 -10.47
CA ALA A 62 -4.36 4.69 -9.29
C ALA A 62 -5.04 3.30 -9.43
N ARG A 63 -6.18 3.21 -10.13
CA ARG A 63 -6.80 1.92 -10.45
C ARG A 63 -6.01 1.11 -11.46
N ASN A 64 -5.40 1.80 -12.43
CA ASN A 64 -4.71 1.16 -13.54
C ASN A 64 -3.24 0.92 -13.29
N ASP A 65 -2.65 1.40 -12.19
CA ASP A 65 -1.24 1.20 -11.87
C ASP A 65 -0.93 -0.30 -11.66
N PRO A 66 -0.40 -0.99 -12.70
CA PRO A 66 -0.12 -2.40 -12.61
C PRO A 66 1.21 -2.62 -11.87
N LEU A 67 2.09 -1.62 -11.84
CA LEU A 67 3.42 -1.71 -11.26
C LEU A 67 3.31 -1.81 -9.74
N SER A 68 2.49 -0.96 -9.11
CA SER A 68 2.21 -1.05 -7.67
C SER A 68 1.64 -2.40 -7.28
N ARG A 69 0.76 -2.96 -8.10
CA ARG A 69 0.18 -4.30 -7.88
C ARG A 69 1.22 -5.41 -8.06
N VAL A 70 2.07 -5.32 -9.07
CA VAL A 70 3.16 -6.29 -9.33
C VAL A 70 4.21 -6.24 -8.21
N ILE A 71 4.61 -5.06 -7.78
CA ILE A 71 5.51 -4.86 -6.63
C ILE A 71 4.88 -5.48 -5.39
N PHE A 72 3.62 -5.17 -5.08
CA PHE A 72 2.90 -5.76 -3.95
C PHE A 72 2.87 -7.30 -4.01
N ILE A 73 2.53 -7.88 -5.17
CA ILE A 73 2.54 -9.33 -5.37
C ILE A 73 3.95 -9.91 -5.17
N THR A 74 4.97 -9.22 -5.66
CA THR A 74 6.37 -9.66 -5.57
C THR A 74 6.86 -9.66 -4.12
N TYR A 75 6.61 -8.59 -3.37
CA TYR A 75 6.88 -8.53 -1.93
C TYR A 75 6.05 -9.56 -1.15
N SER A 76 4.80 -9.79 -1.55
CA SER A 76 3.96 -10.82 -0.93
C SER A 76 4.53 -12.23 -1.15
N LYS A 77 5.13 -12.52 -2.32
CA LYS A 77 5.83 -13.79 -2.59
C LYS A 77 7.14 -13.88 -1.81
N GLN A 78 7.88 -12.78 -1.68
CA GLN A 78 9.12 -12.74 -0.87
C GLN A 78 8.84 -12.98 0.61
N ARG A 79 7.68 -12.58 1.14
CA ARG A 79 7.28 -12.81 2.53
C ARG A 79 7.28 -14.29 2.94
N ASP A 80 7.04 -15.21 2.00
CA ASP A 80 7.07 -16.66 2.25
C ASP A 80 8.49 -17.24 2.16
N ARG A 81 9.46 -16.45 1.65
CA ARG A 81 10.86 -16.83 1.44
C ARG A 81 11.80 -16.17 2.45
N TYR A 82 11.47 -15.00 2.96
CA TYR A 82 12.27 -14.27 3.94
C TYR A 82 11.99 -14.74 5.38
N ASP A 83 12.97 -15.40 6.00
CA ASP A 83 13.06 -15.59 7.46
C ASP A 83 14.25 -14.76 7.97
N PRO A 84 14.06 -13.71 8.78
CA PRO A 84 15.15 -12.87 9.28
C PRO A 84 16.06 -13.61 10.26
N TRP A 85 15.66 -14.78 10.75
CA TRP A 85 16.42 -15.58 11.70
C TRP A 85 16.95 -16.83 11.03
N PRO A 86 18.29 -16.99 10.89
CA PRO A 86 18.85 -18.24 10.42
C PRO A 86 18.55 -19.35 11.43
N ARG A 87 18.06 -20.49 10.95
CA ARG A 87 17.79 -21.69 11.76
C ARG A 87 18.58 -22.85 11.19
N GLU A 88 19.13 -23.68 12.06
CA GLU A 88 19.97 -24.82 11.72
C GLU A 88 19.26 -25.84 10.81
N ASN A 89 17.94 -26.00 10.98
CA ASN A 89 17.12 -26.96 10.22
C ASN A 89 16.21 -26.29 9.16
N ALA A 90 16.43 -25.01 8.83
CA ALA A 90 15.61 -24.35 7.82
C ALA A 90 16.01 -24.76 6.41
N VAL A 91 15.03 -25.20 5.61
CA VAL A 91 15.22 -25.38 4.17
C VAL A 91 15.54 -24.02 3.56
N ARG A 92 16.66 -23.94 2.82
CA ARG A 92 17.21 -22.69 2.27
C ARG A 92 16.14 -21.93 1.48
N GLY A 93 15.90 -20.66 1.83
CA GLY A 93 14.99 -19.77 1.10
C GLY A 93 13.50 -20.08 1.28
N LEU A 94 13.11 -20.73 2.38
CA LEU A 94 11.71 -20.97 2.75
C LEU A 94 11.48 -20.59 4.20
N ARG A 95 10.41 -19.81 4.43
CA ARG A 95 9.94 -19.54 5.78
C ARG A 95 9.48 -20.86 6.44
N PRO A 96 9.70 -21.08 7.75
CA PRO A 96 9.25 -22.28 8.42
C PRO A 96 7.71 -22.43 8.38
N ALA A 97 7.23 -23.68 8.34
CA ALA A 97 5.80 -23.96 8.43
C ALA A 97 5.23 -23.36 9.74
N ASN A 98 4.02 -22.78 9.66
CA ASN A 98 3.34 -22.09 10.76
C ASN A 98 3.90 -20.74 11.21
N PHE A 99 4.86 -20.16 10.48
CA PHE A 99 5.26 -18.76 10.66
C PHE A 99 4.48 -17.83 9.72
N GLY A 100 3.21 -18.12 9.43
CA GLY A 100 2.43 -17.35 8.45
C GLY A 100 2.76 -17.67 6.98
N ARG A 101 3.63 -18.66 6.72
CA ARG A 101 3.82 -19.26 5.39
C ARG A 101 2.57 -20.02 4.99
N GLY A 102 1.98 -19.69 3.84
CA GLY A 102 0.74 -20.33 3.39
C GLY A 102 -0.49 -20.01 4.26
N ALA A 103 -0.36 -19.07 5.21
CA ALA A 103 -1.53 -18.43 5.81
C ALA A 103 -2.17 -17.57 4.73
N ALA A 104 -3.00 -18.23 3.92
CA ALA A 104 -3.98 -17.56 3.09
C ALA A 104 -4.90 -16.74 4.00
N GLN A 105 -5.28 -15.61 3.43
CA GLN A 105 -6.10 -14.52 3.96
C GLN A 105 -7.37 -15.00 4.65
#